data_AF-A0A5B1L399-F1
#
_entry.id   AF-A0A5B1L399-F1
#
_cell.length_a   1.000
_cell.length_b   1.000
_cell.length_c   1.000
_cell.angle_alpha   90.00
_cell.angle_beta   90.00
_cell.angle_gamma   90.00
#
_symmetry.space_group_name_H-M   'P 1'
#
loop_
_entity.id
_entity.type
_entity.pdbx_description
1 polymer ?
#
loop_
_entity_poly.entity_id
_entity_poly.type
_entity_poly.pdbx_seq_one_letter_code
_entity_poly.pdbx_strand_id
1 'polypeptide(L)'
;MSMTHTRMRYGRTGLNAFSSTNQPTTVTLDNVTLTHLAADGITINGPVTTLTVTNSTFADITNTGIDVSGSSGFNDSGYDATSGPVSVTSSTFDEMRHGVLARDLERPRVQNNSYTDVGADTVEACYRSGWEQVCNNVKSAPLQIFGELDLTRLTGNHGTGNGMNAMIISGRIVAGGIWPSQTWPVVLAGRAVGLPLELDYWHDHNASDRQSSTTIDAGVTVTIPAGTVVKAMHQSYPQVNGSLVVNGTNEAPVSITSIKDDTVGGDTLGDGNATTPAPGDWNGISVADGGTATLDGTEIRYAATALTVADADAELHGSVSSSEAGVISNGGFVDATDVDWGSASGPSPYGSGRSISGGGVFVVPWVGYVAPPKPTSSPPYRPPSNYDCKSIAFVGARGSGEAPQGDPEPNFTDAQDGLGGPVWNMYQGFKDEIAPPGSFAYTVKALGVQYRALGTLSDPTRLLTGASYFDSIYDGVSKVKSLLADEHAHCPNEKFVLAGYSQGALAIHIALRQLASEGSSLISSNRLVAVLLLADPAKVANGAEETWEFDEYYAGGGVRNADGIWTHFSPYDNGPLPSQVSGQTLAFCHNHDVVCSPGFGARVRNHTNYTNDELRHMGSWAGYKVKGQPYPSHL
;
A
#
# COMPACT_ATOMS: atom_id res chain seq x y z
N MET A 1 38.81 -24.39 17.63
CA MET A 1 38.66 -24.74 19.06
C MET A 1 37.28 -25.33 19.27
N SER A 2 37.19 -26.48 19.93
CA SER A 2 35.90 -27.10 20.28
C SER A 2 35.92 -27.45 21.76
N MET A 3 34.87 -27.07 22.48
CA MET A 3 34.67 -27.40 23.89
C MET A 3 33.28 -28.00 24.07
N THR A 4 33.22 -29.07 24.84
CA THR A 4 31.95 -29.66 25.23
C THR A 4 31.95 -29.94 26.73
N HIS A 5 30.79 -29.82 27.40
CA HIS A 5 30.65 -30.16 28.83
C HIS A 5 31.68 -29.48 29.74
N THR A 6 32.03 -28.23 29.45
CA THR A 6 33.11 -27.52 30.14
C THR A 6 32.58 -26.36 30.99
N ARG A 7 33.22 -26.11 32.14
CA ARG A 7 32.87 -25.00 33.03
C ARG A 7 34.07 -24.07 33.22
N MET A 8 33.88 -22.76 33.03
CA MET A 8 34.86 -21.73 33.35
C MET A 8 34.27 -20.72 34.32
N ARG A 9 35.06 -20.30 35.33
CA ARG A 9 34.61 -19.41 36.40
C ARG A 9 35.70 -18.47 36.90
N TYR A 10 35.31 -17.30 37.40
CA TYR A 10 36.20 -16.34 38.07
C TYR A 10 37.37 -15.84 37.21
N GLY A 11 37.18 -15.84 35.88
CA GLY A 11 38.10 -15.24 34.92
C GLY A 11 37.75 -13.78 34.64
N ARG A 12 38.65 -13.05 33.96
CA ARG A 12 38.31 -11.73 33.42
C ARG A 12 37.37 -11.88 32.23
N THR A 13 37.82 -12.56 31.19
CA THR A 13 37.03 -12.91 29.99
C THR A 13 37.03 -14.43 29.87
N GLY A 14 35.90 -15.04 29.51
CA GLY A 14 35.80 -16.49 29.36
C GLY A 14 36.61 -16.99 28.16
N LEU A 15 36.27 -16.48 26.97
CA LEU A 15 36.97 -16.77 25.74
C LEU A 15 37.16 -15.48 24.93
N ASN A 16 38.41 -15.16 24.60
CA ASN A 16 38.74 -14.09 23.67
C ASN A 16 39.37 -14.71 22.42
N ALA A 17 38.62 -14.78 21.33
CA ALA A 17 39.14 -15.25 20.05
C ALA A 17 39.58 -14.06 19.21
N PHE A 18 40.88 -13.98 18.97
CA PHE A 18 41.51 -12.94 18.18
C PHE A 18 42.37 -13.58 17.09
N SER A 19 42.22 -13.15 15.82
CA SER A 19 43.06 -13.59 14.71
C SER A 19 43.77 -12.38 14.09
N SER A 20 45.08 -12.30 14.25
CA SER A 20 45.94 -11.25 13.66
C SER A 20 46.47 -11.58 12.26
N THR A 21 46.11 -12.74 11.69
CA THR A 21 46.80 -13.31 10.51
C THR A 21 45.88 -13.60 9.32
N ASN A 22 44.63 -13.13 9.33
CA ASN A 22 43.57 -13.55 8.39
C ASN A 22 43.38 -15.08 8.32
N GLN A 23 43.84 -15.82 9.34
CA GLN A 23 43.66 -17.26 9.40
C GLN A 23 42.28 -17.59 9.98
N PRO A 24 41.52 -18.48 9.32
CA PRO A 24 40.19 -18.86 9.74
C PRO A 24 40.19 -19.51 11.14
N THR A 25 39.46 -18.92 12.09
CA THR A 25 39.22 -19.50 13.42
C THR A 25 37.78 -20.02 13.54
N THR A 26 37.62 -21.32 13.81
CA THR A 26 36.33 -21.96 14.18
C THR A 26 36.25 -22.14 15.68
N VAL A 27 35.16 -21.69 16.31
CA VAL A 27 34.86 -21.89 17.74
C VAL A 27 33.53 -22.63 17.87
N THR A 28 33.55 -23.78 18.54
CA THR A 28 32.35 -24.59 18.82
C THR A 28 32.25 -24.86 20.31
N LEU A 29 31.17 -24.40 20.95
CA LEU A 29 30.87 -24.61 22.36
C LEU A 29 29.51 -25.33 22.45
N ASP A 30 29.49 -26.50 23.07
CA ASP A 30 28.26 -27.25 23.32
C ASP A 30 28.18 -27.69 24.77
N ASN A 31 27.10 -27.36 25.47
CA ASN A 31 26.95 -27.64 26.90
C ASN A 31 28.09 -27.03 27.74
N VAL A 32 28.44 -25.77 27.46
CA VAL A 32 29.46 -25.01 28.18
C VAL A 32 28.82 -24.06 29.18
N THR A 33 29.43 -23.91 30.36
CA THR A 33 28.98 -22.98 31.39
C THR A 33 30.08 -21.95 31.69
N LEU A 34 29.81 -20.68 31.39
CA LEU A 34 30.67 -19.53 31.72
C LEU A 34 29.99 -18.70 32.80
N THR A 35 30.60 -18.59 33.99
CA THR A 35 29.98 -17.82 35.07
C THR A 35 30.94 -16.98 35.90
N HIS A 36 30.45 -15.90 36.52
CA HIS A 36 31.23 -15.05 37.43
C HIS A 36 32.46 -14.46 36.74
N LEU A 37 32.25 -13.81 35.59
CA LEU A 37 33.33 -13.22 34.78
C LEU A 37 33.34 -11.69 34.95
N ALA A 38 34.53 -11.12 35.13
CA ALA A 38 34.68 -9.69 35.42
C ALA A 38 34.57 -8.77 34.19
N ALA A 39 34.48 -9.32 32.98
CA ALA A 39 34.25 -8.60 31.73
C ALA A 39 33.25 -9.39 30.87
N ASP A 40 33.70 -10.01 29.77
CA ASP A 40 32.82 -10.69 28.80
C ASP A 40 32.89 -12.21 28.90
N GLY A 41 31.81 -12.89 28.48
CA GLY A 41 31.78 -14.34 28.30
C GLY A 41 32.63 -14.75 27.11
N ILE A 42 32.18 -14.37 25.92
CA ILE A 42 32.89 -14.60 24.65
C ILE A 42 33.03 -13.27 23.95
N THR A 43 34.26 -12.92 23.61
CA THR A 43 34.56 -11.80 22.70
C THR A 43 35.23 -12.34 21.46
N ILE A 44 34.73 -11.97 20.29
CA ILE A 44 35.37 -12.29 19.03
C ILE A 44 35.77 -11.00 18.31
N ASN A 45 37.08 -10.82 18.13
CA ASN A 45 37.69 -9.64 17.53
C ASN A 45 38.54 -10.06 16.31
N GLY A 46 38.04 -9.83 15.08
CA GLY A 46 38.72 -10.16 13.82
C GLY A 46 38.01 -11.23 12.99
N PRO A 47 38.53 -11.59 11.79
CA PRO A 47 37.86 -12.49 10.85
C PRO A 47 37.63 -13.87 11.46
N VAL A 48 36.36 -14.15 11.77
CA VAL A 48 35.88 -15.45 12.26
C VAL A 48 35.48 -16.30 11.07
N THR A 49 35.70 -17.60 11.11
CA THR A 49 35.18 -18.52 10.06
C THR A 49 33.92 -19.20 10.48
N THR A 50 33.70 -19.45 11.78
CA THR A 50 32.43 -19.95 12.33
C THR A 50 32.43 -19.83 13.86
N LEU A 51 31.37 -19.28 14.45
CA LEU A 51 31.06 -19.43 15.88
C LEU A 51 29.80 -20.29 16.02
N THR A 52 29.86 -21.35 16.83
CA THR A 52 28.69 -22.16 17.18
C THR A 52 28.64 -22.34 18.69
N VAL A 53 27.57 -21.86 19.30
CA VAL A 53 27.26 -21.99 20.72
C VAL A 53 25.91 -22.67 20.85
N THR A 54 25.88 -23.83 21.50
CA THR A 54 24.66 -24.62 21.71
C THR A 54 24.54 -25.07 23.16
N ASN A 55 23.30 -25.13 23.67
CA ASN A 55 23.00 -25.70 24.99
C ASN A 55 23.86 -25.13 26.14
N SER A 56 24.30 -23.88 26.04
CA SER A 56 25.31 -23.31 26.92
C SER A 56 24.70 -22.28 27.88
N THR A 57 25.38 -22.05 29.00
CA THR A 57 24.91 -21.14 30.06
C THR A 57 25.94 -20.04 30.32
N PHE A 58 25.46 -18.80 30.30
CA PHE A 58 26.19 -17.59 30.62
C PHE A 58 25.49 -16.94 31.81
N ALA A 59 26.16 -16.79 32.94
CA ALA A 59 25.55 -16.20 34.14
C ALA A 59 26.54 -15.39 34.98
N ASP A 60 26.08 -14.33 35.65
CA ASP A 60 26.92 -13.48 36.50
C ASP A 60 28.13 -12.90 35.72
N ILE A 61 27.87 -12.29 34.57
CA ILE A 61 28.91 -11.72 33.69
C ILE A 61 28.79 -10.21 33.70
N THR A 62 29.85 -9.48 34.05
CA THR A 62 29.76 -8.03 34.25
C THR A 62 29.32 -7.26 32.99
N ASN A 63 29.79 -7.66 31.81
CA ASN A 63 29.52 -6.93 30.56
C ASN A 63 28.69 -7.78 29.58
N THR A 64 29.30 -8.38 28.56
CA THR A 64 28.55 -9.07 27.51
C THR A 64 28.71 -10.59 27.58
N GLY A 65 27.61 -11.34 27.47
CA GLY A 65 27.64 -12.80 27.36
C GLY A 65 28.38 -13.24 26.10
N ILE A 66 27.93 -12.79 24.94
CA ILE A 66 28.56 -13.02 23.63
C ILE A 66 28.61 -11.71 22.84
N ASP A 67 29.82 -11.22 22.58
CA ASP A 67 30.11 -10.07 21.73
C ASP A 67 30.81 -10.53 20.45
N VAL A 68 30.17 -10.30 19.30
CA VAL A 68 30.69 -10.64 17.98
C VAL A 68 30.50 -9.48 17.03
N SER A 69 31.58 -9.08 16.36
CA SER A 69 31.61 -8.06 15.32
C SER A 69 32.21 -8.61 14.02
N GLY A 70 31.59 -8.26 12.88
CA GLY A 70 32.09 -8.51 11.52
C GLY A 70 32.89 -7.34 10.94
N SER A 71 33.08 -7.31 9.62
CA SER A 71 34.14 -6.53 8.95
C SER A 71 33.85 -5.14 8.44
N SER A 72 32.62 -4.64 8.47
CA SER A 72 32.34 -3.33 7.90
C SER A 72 32.78 -2.19 8.83
N GLY A 73 34.08 -2.08 9.04
CA GLY A 73 34.75 -0.80 8.80
C GLY A 73 35.01 0.15 9.95
N PHE A 74 34.96 -0.25 11.23
CA PHE A 74 35.37 0.65 12.33
C PHE A 74 36.06 -0.06 13.50
N ASN A 75 37.02 -0.92 13.18
CA ASN A 75 38.11 -1.17 14.12
C ASN A 75 39.19 -0.10 13.87
N ASP A 76 39.70 0.54 14.92
CA ASP A 76 40.86 1.46 14.88
C ASP A 76 42.18 0.71 14.48
N SER A 77 42.04 -0.45 13.84
CA SER A 77 43.08 -1.43 13.53
C SER A 77 43.10 -1.90 12.06
N GLY A 78 42.14 -1.51 11.21
CA GLY A 78 42.27 -1.59 9.74
C GLY A 78 42.22 -2.99 9.13
N TYR A 79 41.35 -3.88 9.60
CA TYR A 79 41.22 -5.24 9.03
C TYR A 79 39.83 -5.48 8.41
N ASP A 80 39.84 -5.85 7.13
CA ASP A 80 38.73 -6.40 6.34
C ASP A 80 38.53 -7.89 6.70
N ALA A 81 37.31 -8.33 6.99
CA ALA A 81 37.07 -9.56 7.75
C ALA A 81 35.66 -10.19 7.53
N THR A 82 35.44 -10.84 6.39
CA THR A 82 34.28 -11.72 6.15
C THR A 82 33.94 -12.54 7.40
N SER A 83 32.82 -12.25 8.08
CA SER A 83 32.38 -13.03 9.21
C SER A 83 31.79 -14.34 8.69
N GLY A 84 32.42 -15.46 9.01
CA GLY A 84 31.83 -16.77 8.78
C GLY A 84 30.66 -17.02 9.74
N PRO A 85 29.93 -18.15 9.59
CA PRO A 85 28.60 -18.29 10.19
C PRO A 85 28.63 -18.19 11.72
N VAL A 86 27.79 -17.32 12.29
CA VAL A 86 27.54 -17.24 13.73
C VAL A 86 26.23 -17.94 14.07
N SER A 87 26.27 -18.84 15.04
CA SER A 87 25.11 -19.59 15.52
C SER A 87 25.13 -19.67 17.04
N VAL A 88 24.11 -19.11 17.69
CA VAL A 88 23.87 -19.18 19.14
C VAL A 88 22.47 -19.73 19.35
N THR A 89 22.35 -20.96 19.84
CA THR A 89 21.05 -21.59 19.99
C THR A 89 20.87 -22.33 21.31
N SER A 90 19.63 -22.40 21.78
CA SER A 90 19.26 -23.22 22.96
C SER A 90 20.11 -22.90 24.19
N SER A 91 20.55 -21.66 24.34
CA SER A 91 21.46 -21.22 25.40
C SER A 91 20.77 -20.25 26.35
N THR A 92 21.26 -20.16 27.58
CA THR A 92 20.68 -19.36 28.66
C THR A 92 21.62 -18.22 29.05
N PHE A 93 21.07 -17.02 29.16
CA PHE A 93 21.78 -15.81 29.58
C PHE A 93 21.09 -15.23 30.81
N ASP A 94 21.84 -15.05 31.89
CA ASP A 94 21.34 -14.62 33.18
C ASP A 94 22.27 -13.57 33.82
N GLU A 95 21.72 -12.53 34.43
CA GLU A 95 22.47 -11.49 35.18
C GLU A 95 23.75 -10.98 34.48
N MET A 96 23.56 -10.18 33.42
CA MET A 96 24.66 -9.52 32.70
C MET A 96 24.19 -8.24 32.02
N ARG A 97 25.09 -7.41 31.49
CA ARG A 97 24.70 -6.16 30.79
C ARG A 97 24.09 -6.41 29.40
N HIS A 98 24.69 -7.29 28.61
CA HIS A 98 24.21 -7.68 27.28
C HIS A 98 24.25 -9.20 27.11
N GLY A 99 23.23 -9.80 26.52
CA GLY A 99 23.18 -11.25 26.30
C GLY A 99 23.99 -11.63 25.06
N VAL A 100 23.42 -11.33 23.89
CA VAL A 100 24.08 -11.51 22.59
C VAL A 100 24.08 -10.17 21.85
N LEU A 101 25.28 -9.71 21.55
CA LEU A 101 25.56 -8.52 20.77
C LEU A 101 26.25 -8.93 19.46
N ALA A 102 25.52 -8.78 18.36
CA ALA A 102 25.92 -9.23 17.03
C ALA A 102 25.96 -8.03 16.08
N ARG A 103 27.14 -7.66 15.59
CA ARG A 103 27.35 -6.50 14.70
C ARG A 103 27.98 -6.91 13.39
N ASP A 104 27.53 -6.30 12.29
CA ASP A 104 28.12 -6.48 10.95
C ASP A 104 28.20 -7.95 10.50
N LEU A 105 27.22 -8.77 10.90
CA LEU A 105 27.22 -10.20 10.61
C LEU A 105 26.41 -10.54 9.35
N GLU A 106 26.89 -11.54 8.61
CA GLU A 106 26.12 -12.16 7.53
C GLU A 106 25.21 -13.27 8.09
N ARG A 107 23.91 -13.02 8.09
CA ARG A 107 22.83 -13.98 8.41
C ARG A 107 23.08 -14.77 9.71
N PRO A 108 23.32 -14.11 10.85
CA PRO A 108 23.54 -14.81 12.11
C PRO A 108 22.32 -15.65 12.50
N ARG A 109 22.56 -16.79 13.16
CA ARG A 109 21.51 -17.60 13.78
C ARG A 109 21.52 -17.35 15.28
N VAL A 110 20.45 -16.77 15.80
CA VAL A 110 20.22 -16.63 17.23
C VAL A 110 18.83 -17.15 17.52
N GLN A 111 18.70 -18.37 18.05
CA GLN A 111 17.39 -19.02 18.18
C GLN A 111 17.20 -19.76 19.49
N ASN A 112 15.97 -19.78 19.99
CA ASN A 112 15.58 -20.59 21.15
C ASN A 112 16.44 -20.31 22.39
N ASN A 113 16.96 -19.09 22.55
CA ASN A 113 17.71 -18.69 23.74
C ASN A 113 16.78 -18.05 24.77
N SER A 114 17.12 -18.19 26.05
CA SER A 114 16.38 -17.57 27.16
C SER A 114 17.23 -16.50 27.84
N TYR A 115 16.64 -15.34 28.11
CA TYR A 115 17.31 -14.19 28.72
C TYR A 115 16.58 -13.75 30.00
N THR A 116 17.29 -13.77 31.13
CA THR A 116 16.76 -13.37 32.43
C THR A 116 17.64 -12.30 33.04
N ASP A 117 17.04 -11.21 33.53
CA ASP A 117 17.73 -10.13 34.23
C ASP A 117 18.96 -9.56 33.47
N VAL A 118 18.93 -9.62 32.13
CA VAL A 118 19.98 -9.09 31.27
C VAL A 118 19.71 -7.61 30.96
N GLY A 119 20.71 -6.75 31.15
CA GLY A 119 20.62 -5.30 31.01
C GLY A 119 19.74 -4.64 32.07
N ALA A 120 19.36 -5.38 33.12
CA ALA A 120 18.45 -4.94 34.17
C ALA A 120 19.05 -3.83 35.04
N ASP A 121 20.35 -3.92 35.32
CA ASP A 121 21.10 -2.89 36.01
C ASP A 121 21.31 -1.67 35.11
N THR A 122 21.07 -0.49 35.68
CA THR A 122 21.36 0.76 34.97
C THR A 122 22.84 1.06 34.99
N VAL A 123 23.43 1.34 33.82
CA VAL A 123 24.80 1.83 33.71
C VAL A 123 24.77 3.33 33.40
N GLU A 124 25.70 4.11 33.95
CA GLU A 124 25.83 5.52 33.59
C GLU A 124 26.50 5.63 32.21
N ALA A 125 25.75 6.05 31.20
CA ALA A 125 26.26 6.35 29.87
C ALA A 125 26.20 7.85 29.60
N CYS A 126 27.33 8.41 29.16
CA CYS A 126 27.44 9.83 28.86
C CYS A 126 27.62 10.06 27.35
N TYR A 127 26.82 10.94 26.77
CA TYR A 127 27.00 11.39 25.38
C TYR A 127 27.19 12.91 25.31
N ARG A 128 27.81 13.37 24.21
CA ARG A 128 27.97 14.81 23.95
C ARG A 128 26.78 15.34 23.15
N SER A 129 26.11 16.34 23.68
CA SER A 129 25.11 17.13 22.96
C SER A 129 25.63 18.56 22.81
N GLY A 130 26.19 18.88 21.65
CA GLY A 130 26.91 20.15 21.45
C GLY A 130 28.14 20.25 22.37
N TRP A 131 28.15 21.25 23.27
CA TRP A 131 29.23 21.48 24.23
C TRP A 131 28.97 20.86 25.62
N GLU A 132 27.82 20.25 25.84
CA GLU A 132 27.42 19.68 27.14
C GLU A 132 27.54 18.14 27.13
N GLN A 133 28.04 17.59 28.23
CA GLN A 133 28.07 16.15 28.48
C GLN A 133 26.82 15.79 29.29
N VAL A 134 25.96 14.96 28.71
CA VAL A 134 24.74 14.46 29.37
C VAL A 134 24.96 13.01 29.75
N CYS A 135 24.87 12.71 31.03
CA CYS A 135 25.00 11.35 31.57
C CYS A 135 23.63 10.86 32.02
N ASN A 136 23.22 9.69 31.52
CA ASN A 136 21.96 9.05 31.85
C ASN A 136 22.21 7.63 32.35
N ASN A 137 21.37 7.20 33.28
CA ASN A 137 21.26 5.79 33.64
C ASN A 137 20.52 5.07 32.51
N VAL A 138 21.21 4.16 31.84
CA VAL A 138 20.69 3.44 30.68
C VAL A 138 20.53 1.95 30.97
N LYS A 139 19.50 1.35 30.37
CA LYS A 139 19.25 -0.09 30.34
C LYS A 139 19.63 -0.67 28.99
N SER A 140 19.80 -1.99 28.89
CA SER A 140 20.07 -2.63 27.60
C SER A 140 19.12 -3.76 27.27
N ALA A 141 18.97 -3.99 25.97
CA ALA A 141 18.23 -5.12 25.46
C ALA A 141 19.15 -6.33 25.46
N PRO A 142 18.66 -7.51 25.87
CA PRO A 142 19.44 -8.74 25.91
C PRO A 142 19.96 -9.17 24.54
N LEU A 143 19.25 -8.81 23.48
CA LEU A 143 19.55 -9.22 22.12
C LEU A 143 19.58 -8.02 21.17
N GLN A 144 20.76 -7.76 20.61
CA GLN A 144 20.97 -6.73 19.59
C GLN A 144 21.67 -7.33 18.38
N ILE A 145 21.05 -7.23 17.20
CA ILE A 145 21.53 -7.86 15.97
C ILE A 145 21.54 -6.84 14.82
N PHE A 146 22.72 -6.58 14.29
CA PHE A 146 22.95 -5.62 13.21
C PHE A 146 23.71 -6.30 12.07
N GLY A 147 23.26 -6.09 10.83
CA GLY A 147 23.94 -6.62 9.64
C GLY A 147 22.99 -7.12 8.56
N GLU A 148 23.36 -8.22 7.90
CA GLU A 148 22.48 -8.91 6.95
C GLU A 148 21.64 -9.95 7.70
N LEU A 149 20.32 -9.81 7.62
CA LEU A 149 19.36 -10.54 8.43
C LEU A 149 18.62 -11.59 7.60
N ASP A 150 18.48 -12.76 8.20
CA ASP A 150 17.56 -13.80 7.77
C ASP A 150 16.62 -14.05 8.96
N LEU A 151 15.40 -13.54 8.85
CA LEU A 151 14.45 -13.50 9.97
C LEU A 151 14.09 -14.89 10.49
N THR A 152 14.16 -15.92 9.63
CA THR A 152 13.91 -17.32 10.02
C THR A 152 14.94 -17.86 10.99
N ARG A 153 16.10 -17.18 11.13
CA ARG A 153 17.21 -17.57 12.00
C ARG A 153 17.24 -16.80 13.30
N LEU A 154 16.23 -15.97 13.59
CA LEU A 154 16.17 -15.09 14.77
C LEU A 154 15.04 -15.45 15.76
N THR A 155 14.41 -16.61 15.59
CA THR A 155 13.14 -16.99 16.23
C THR A 155 13.28 -17.73 17.59
N GLY A 156 12.24 -17.70 18.42
CA GLY A 156 12.13 -18.50 19.65
C GLY A 156 12.91 -17.94 20.84
N ASN A 157 13.44 -16.73 20.72
CA ASN A 157 14.15 -16.04 21.79
C ASN A 157 13.15 -15.39 22.72
N HIS A 158 13.25 -15.67 24.01
CA HIS A 158 12.31 -15.16 25.01
C HIS A 158 13.07 -14.73 26.25
N GLY A 159 12.44 -13.89 27.07
CA GLY A 159 13.07 -13.42 28.28
C GLY A 159 12.13 -12.61 29.16
N THR A 160 12.53 -12.46 30.43
CA THR A 160 11.81 -11.69 31.46
C THR A 160 12.80 -11.00 32.39
N GLY A 161 12.39 -9.92 33.06
CA GLY A 161 13.26 -9.21 34.01
C GLY A 161 14.40 -8.41 33.38
N ASN A 162 14.55 -8.47 32.05
CA ASN A 162 15.58 -7.75 31.33
C ASN A 162 15.38 -6.23 31.40
N GLY A 163 16.45 -5.47 31.18
CA GLY A 163 16.41 -4.02 31.08
C GLY A 163 15.38 -3.54 30.07
N MET A 164 15.37 -4.21 28.92
CA MET A 164 14.28 -4.14 27.97
C MET A 164 13.94 -5.55 27.53
N ASN A 165 12.69 -5.95 27.70
CA ASN A 165 12.19 -7.18 27.10
C ASN A 165 11.96 -6.91 25.61
N ALA A 166 13.02 -6.99 24.81
CA ALA A 166 12.98 -6.73 23.38
C ALA A 166 14.15 -7.39 22.65
N MET A 167 13.97 -7.61 21.35
CA MET A 167 15.06 -7.83 20.40
C MET A 167 15.23 -6.59 19.52
N ILE A 168 16.43 -6.02 19.49
CA ILE A 168 16.76 -4.86 18.65
C ILE A 168 17.42 -5.34 17.35
N ILE A 169 16.92 -4.89 16.20
CA ILE A 169 17.49 -5.20 14.88
C ILE A 169 17.75 -3.96 14.03
N SER A 170 18.77 -4.01 13.17
CA SER A 170 19.00 -3.07 12.06
C SER A 170 19.72 -3.74 10.91
N GLY A 171 19.68 -3.12 9.72
CA GLY A 171 20.39 -3.55 8.53
C GLY A 171 19.48 -4.16 7.47
N ARG A 172 20.05 -5.00 6.61
CA ARG A 172 19.37 -5.51 5.40
C ARG A 172 18.79 -6.88 5.64
N ILE A 173 17.49 -7.05 5.45
CA ILE A 173 16.83 -8.35 5.43
C ILE A 173 17.03 -8.94 4.03
N VAL A 174 17.99 -9.86 3.92
CA VAL A 174 18.44 -10.48 2.67
C VAL A 174 17.76 -11.81 2.37
N ALA A 175 17.03 -12.37 3.34
CA ALA A 175 16.30 -13.61 3.18
C ALA A 175 14.93 -13.53 3.86
N GLY A 176 13.92 -13.78 3.05
CA GLY A 176 12.51 -13.59 3.38
C GLY A 176 11.97 -14.74 4.22
N GLY A 177 11.19 -14.37 5.21
CA GLY A 177 10.60 -15.29 6.16
C GLY A 177 9.52 -14.61 6.99
N ILE A 178 8.96 -15.38 7.91
CA ILE A 178 8.01 -14.86 8.89
C ILE A 178 8.80 -13.96 9.85
N TRP A 179 8.26 -12.78 10.15
CA TRP A 179 8.76 -11.88 11.19
C TRP A 179 9.01 -12.67 12.46
N PRO A 180 10.13 -12.46 13.17
CA PRO A 180 10.43 -13.27 14.33
C PRO A 180 9.39 -12.99 15.42
N SER A 181 8.43 -13.91 15.54
CA SER A 181 7.42 -13.90 16.58
C SER A 181 8.09 -14.26 17.89
N GLN A 182 7.93 -13.41 18.88
CA GLN A 182 8.49 -13.54 20.21
C GLN A 182 7.42 -13.12 21.23
N THR A 183 7.63 -13.46 22.50
CA THR A 183 6.76 -13.00 23.61
C THR A 183 6.92 -11.50 23.91
N TRP A 184 7.89 -10.85 23.29
CA TRP A 184 8.25 -9.46 23.47
C TRP A 184 8.35 -8.70 22.13
N PRO A 185 8.35 -7.36 22.10
CA PRO A 185 8.46 -6.60 20.86
C PRO A 185 9.79 -6.80 20.12
N VAL A 186 9.72 -6.74 18.79
CA VAL A 186 10.90 -6.52 17.94
C VAL A 186 11.04 -5.02 17.71
N VAL A 187 12.21 -4.49 18.03
CA VAL A 187 12.49 -3.06 17.97
C VAL A 187 13.41 -2.78 16.78
N LEU A 188 12.97 -1.90 15.89
CA LEU A 188 13.77 -1.39 14.77
C LEU A 188 14.66 -0.28 15.29
N ALA A 189 15.97 -0.50 15.15
CA ALA A 189 16.95 0.45 15.63
C ALA A 189 16.81 1.79 14.89
N GLY A 190 17.28 2.82 15.58
CA GLY A 190 17.28 4.21 15.16
C GLY A 190 18.27 4.96 16.03
N ARG A 191 18.16 6.28 16.08
CA ARG A 191 18.94 7.13 16.96
C ARG A 191 18.41 7.05 18.40
N ALA A 192 19.27 6.68 19.35
CA ALA A 192 18.91 6.56 20.78
C ALA A 192 18.92 7.89 21.56
N VAL A 193 18.93 9.05 20.88
CA VAL A 193 19.03 10.34 21.58
C VAL A 193 17.81 10.56 22.48
N GLY A 194 18.07 10.81 23.77
CA GLY A 194 17.04 11.08 24.77
C GLY A 194 16.31 9.83 25.30
N LEU A 195 16.75 8.62 24.95
CA LEU A 195 16.22 7.38 25.51
C LEU A 195 17.09 6.89 26.67
N PRO A 196 16.52 6.27 27.72
CA PRO A 196 17.27 5.58 28.78
C PRO A 196 17.79 4.21 28.31
N LEU A 197 18.32 4.18 27.09
CA LEU A 197 18.67 2.98 26.33
C LEU A 197 20.16 3.01 25.96
N GLU A 198 20.84 1.93 26.29
CA GLU A 198 22.15 1.61 25.76
C GLU A 198 22.03 0.84 24.44
N LEU A 199 22.36 1.54 23.35
CA LEU A 199 22.71 0.92 22.09
C LEU A 199 24.22 0.89 21.97
N ASP A 200 24.79 -0.31 21.88
CA ASP A 200 26.20 -0.46 21.54
C ASP A 200 26.37 -0.60 20.01
N TYR A 201 25.84 0.43 19.32
CA TYR A 201 26.01 0.67 17.89
C TYR A 201 26.95 1.86 17.72
N TRP A 202 28.04 1.68 16.96
CA TRP A 202 29.07 2.71 16.77
C TRP A 202 28.46 3.92 16.04
N HIS A 203 28.34 5.06 16.74
CA HIS A 203 27.97 6.34 16.13
C HIS A 203 29.16 6.89 15.34
N ASP A 204 29.24 6.64 14.03
CA ASP A 204 29.91 7.63 13.19
C ASP A 204 29.08 8.92 13.28
N HIS A 205 29.74 10.00 13.70
CA HIS A 205 29.17 11.34 13.80
C HIS A 205 28.97 11.99 12.41
N ASN A 206 29.32 11.29 11.31
CA ASN A 206 28.96 11.67 9.95
C ASN A 206 27.68 10.97 9.49
N ALA A 207 26.58 11.72 9.57
CA ALA A 207 25.21 11.33 9.25
C ALA A 207 24.89 11.02 7.76
N SER A 208 25.84 10.45 6.98
CA SER A 208 25.61 10.17 5.56
C SER A 208 25.30 8.72 5.21
N ASP A 209 25.54 7.74 6.09
CA ASP A 209 25.25 6.33 5.80
C ASP A 209 23.97 5.85 6.47
N ARG A 210 23.12 5.17 5.69
CA ARG A 210 21.72 4.80 5.99
C ARG A 210 21.60 3.63 6.99
N GLN A 211 22.53 3.51 7.93
CA GLN A 211 22.70 2.31 8.75
C GLN A 211 21.72 2.18 9.94
N SER A 212 20.89 3.21 10.17
CA SER A 212 19.76 3.17 11.11
C SER A 212 18.44 2.73 10.48
N SER A 213 18.47 2.21 9.24
CA SER A 213 17.31 1.69 8.53
C SER A 213 17.31 0.16 8.54
N THR A 214 16.14 -0.43 8.79
CA THR A 214 15.88 -1.84 8.48
C THR A 214 15.32 -1.91 7.06
N THR A 215 16.05 -2.56 6.15
CA THR A 215 15.71 -2.59 4.72
C THR A 215 15.34 -4.00 4.29
N ILE A 216 14.17 -4.21 3.70
CA ILE A 216 13.81 -5.43 3.00
C ILE A 216 14.40 -5.34 1.59
N ASP A 217 15.35 -6.20 1.27
CA ASP A 217 16.03 -6.18 -0.02
C ASP A 217 15.10 -6.56 -1.20
N ALA A 218 15.47 -6.13 -2.41
CA ALA A 218 14.76 -6.49 -3.62
C ALA A 218 14.70 -8.02 -3.80
N GLY A 219 13.53 -8.54 -4.19
CA GLY A 219 13.28 -9.97 -4.33
C GLY A 219 13.05 -10.72 -3.00
N VAL A 220 13.07 -10.02 -1.86
CA VAL A 220 12.78 -10.59 -0.54
C VAL A 220 11.34 -10.27 -0.12
N THR A 221 10.63 -11.26 0.40
CA THR A 221 9.30 -11.08 1.02
C THR A 221 9.37 -11.31 2.53
N VAL A 222 8.88 -10.35 3.31
CA VAL A 222 8.73 -10.46 4.76
C VAL A 222 7.25 -10.52 5.11
N THR A 223 6.86 -11.50 5.93
CA THR A 223 5.48 -11.64 6.40
C THR A 223 5.38 -11.39 7.90
N ILE A 224 4.61 -10.40 8.33
CA ILE A 224 4.33 -10.13 9.74
C ILE A 224 2.98 -10.75 10.14
N PRO A 225 2.96 -11.74 11.06
CA PRO A 225 1.72 -12.41 11.45
C PRO A 225 0.86 -11.55 12.40
N ALA A 226 -0.44 -11.85 12.44
CA ALA A 226 -1.43 -11.22 13.34
C ALA A 226 -0.95 -11.13 14.79
N GLY A 227 -1.29 -10.03 15.47
CA GLY A 227 -0.94 -9.78 16.88
C GLY A 227 0.53 -9.41 17.13
N THR A 228 1.34 -9.26 16.09
CA THR A 228 2.74 -8.86 16.24
C THR A 228 2.85 -7.38 16.64
N VAL A 229 3.75 -7.11 17.59
CA VAL A 229 4.14 -5.74 17.97
C VAL A 229 5.52 -5.43 17.41
N VAL A 230 5.59 -4.41 16.56
CA VAL A 230 6.83 -3.82 16.06
C VAL A 230 6.97 -2.43 16.65
N LYS A 231 8.11 -2.15 17.27
CA LYS A 231 8.41 -0.82 17.81
C LYS A 231 9.58 -0.20 17.06
N ALA A 232 9.57 1.11 16.89
CA ALA A 232 10.59 1.84 16.14
C ALA A 232 11.19 2.96 16.98
N MET A 233 12.50 3.11 16.90
CA MET A 233 13.24 4.20 17.55
C MET A 233 13.22 5.48 16.70
N HIS A 234 13.71 6.58 17.29
CA HIS A 234 13.84 7.87 16.61
C HIS A 234 14.65 7.77 15.32
N GLN A 235 14.16 8.40 14.26
CA GLN A 235 14.71 8.35 12.90
C GLN A 235 14.80 6.95 12.27
N SER A 236 14.21 5.92 12.89
CA SER A 236 14.06 4.62 12.22
C SER A 236 13.20 4.79 10.99
N TYR A 237 13.69 4.30 9.86
CA TYR A 237 13.05 4.43 8.55
C TYR A 237 13.00 3.05 7.88
N PRO A 238 12.03 2.19 8.22
CA PRO A 238 11.88 0.89 7.57
C PRO A 238 11.72 1.05 6.05
N GLN A 239 12.62 0.46 5.28
CA GLN A 239 12.63 0.52 3.83
C GLN A 239 12.19 -0.80 3.22
N VAL A 240 11.34 -0.74 2.19
CA VAL A 240 10.83 -1.91 1.47
C VAL A 240 11.24 -1.79 0.00
N ASN A 241 12.38 -2.40 -0.35
CA ASN A 241 12.80 -2.58 -1.74
C ASN A 241 12.26 -3.90 -2.33
N GLY A 242 11.87 -4.85 -1.46
CA GLY A 242 11.19 -6.09 -1.82
C GLY A 242 9.68 -6.04 -1.56
N SER A 243 9.17 -6.97 -0.76
CA SER A 243 7.76 -7.09 -0.43
C SER A 243 7.54 -7.20 1.08
N LEU A 244 6.65 -6.36 1.62
CA LEU A 244 6.17 -6.43 3.00
C LEU A 244 4.72 -6.88 3.01
N VAL A 245 4.43 -8.00 3.68
CA VAL A 245 3.07 -8.52 3.84
C VAL A 245 2.74 -8.56 5.32
N VAL A 246 1.72 -7.83 5.75
CA VAL A 246 1.24 -7.81 7.13
C VAL A 246 -0.15 -8.44 7.16
N ASN A 247 -0.26 -9.54 7.90
CA ASN A 247 -1.49 -10.33 8.01
C ASN A 247 -2.18 -10.07 9.34
N GLY A 248 -2.46 -8.80 9.65
CA GLY A 248 -3.24 -8.41 10.81
C GLY A 248 -4.71 -8.78 10.65
N THR A 249 -5.45 -8.78 11.76
CA THR A 249 -6.90 -8.96 11.79
C THR A 249 -7.53 -7.97 12.76
N ASN A 250 -8.86 -7.79 12.69
CA ASN A 250 -9.55 -6.94 13.66
C ASN A 250 -9.44 -7.45 15.11
N GLU A 251 -9.29 -8.76 15.32
CA GLU A 251 -9.14 -9.36 16.67
C GLU A 251 -7.70 -9.35 17.17
N ALA A 252 -6.73 -9.40 16.25
CA ALA A 252 -5.31 -9.41 16.53
C ALA A 252 -4.59 -8.54 15.47
N PRO A 253 -4.68 -7.21 15.59
CA PRO A 253 -4.01 -6.31 14.66
C PRO A 253 -2.50 -6.44 14.79
N VAL A 254 -1.77 -6.04 13.75
CA VAL A 254 -0.33 -5.81 13.85
C VAL A 254 -0.11 -4.34 14.17
N SER A 255 0.57 -4.06 15.27
CA SER A 255 0.83 -2.68 15.70
C SER A 255 2.28 -2.29 15.39
N ILE A 256 2.45 -1.19 14.67
CA ILE A 256 3.75 -0.59 14.34
C ILE A 256 3.78 0.81 14.96
N THR A 257 4.60 0.98 15.99
CA THR A 257 4.51 2.16 16.88
C THR A 257 5.88 2.63 17.41
N SER A 258 5.90 3.75 18.15
CA SER A 258 7.08 4.27 18.84
C SER A 258 7.58 3.29 19.91
N ILE A 259 8.90 3.23 20.12
CA ILE A 259 9.51 2.50 21.25
C ILE A 259 8.98 2.97 22.61
N LYS A 260 8.52 4.23 22.71
CA LYS A 260 7.97 4.85 23.92
C LYS A 260 6.49 4.52 24.14
N ASP A 261 5.83 3.80 23.23
CA ASP A 261 4.39 3.52 23.32
C ASP A 261 4.10 2.34 24.23
N ASP A 262 3.88 2.60 25.52
CA ASP A 262 3.60 1.56 26.50
C ASP A 262 2.19 0.97 26.38
N THR A 263 1.30 1.61 25.62
CA THR A 263 -0.07 1.13 25.40
C THR A 263 -0.12 -0.14 24.54
N VAL A 264 0.97 -0.44 23.84
CA VAL A 264 1.12 -1.60 22.95
C VAL A 264 2.36 -2.39 23.36
N GLY A 265 2.22 -3.67 23.70
CA GLY A 265 3.35 -4.53 24.07
C GLY A 265 4.04 -4.20 25.39
N GLY A 266 3.53 -3.24 26.17
CA GLY A 266 4.04 -2.83 27.48
C GLY A 266 5.25 -1.88 27.44
N ASP A 267 5.72 -1.50 28.65
CA ASP A 267 6.88 -0.63 28.86
C ASP A 267 8.17 -1.30 28.36
N THR A 268 8.53 -0.95 27.13
CA THR A 268 9.66 -1.56 26.44
C THR A 268 10.98 -1.00 26.91
N LEU A 269 11.01 0.27 27.35
CA LEU A 269 12.21 0.95 27.84
C LEU A 269 12.48 0.66 29.33
N GLY A 270 11.50 0.09 30.03
CA GLY A 270 11.57 -0.17 31.46
C GLY A 270 11.68 1.13 32.27
N ASP A 271 11.19 2.25 31.74
CA ASP A 271 11.34 3.58 32.33
C ASP A 271 10.08 4.07 33.07
N GLY A 272 9.05 3.22 33.13
CA GLY A 272 7.78 3.54 33.75
C GLY A 272 6.94 4.44 32.87
N ASN A 273 6.85 5.72 33.21
CA ASN A 273 6.18 6.73 32.39
C ASN A 273 7.13 7.91 32.10
N ALA A 274 8.44 7.67 32.18
CA ALA A 274 9.43 8.74 32.04
C ALA A 274 9.50 9.26 30.61
N THR A 275 9.23 8.37 29.64
CA THR A 275 9.01 8.75 28.25
C THR A 275 7.53 8.62 27.87
N THR A 276 7.08 9.44 26.91
CA THR A 276 5.71 9.41 26.36
C THR A 276 5.82 9.40 24.84
N PRO A 277 5.01 8.62 24.10
CA PRO A 277 5.09 8.60 22.64
C PRO A 277 4.50 9.89 22.06
N ALA A 278 5.13 10.39 21.00
CA ALA A 278 4.71 11.59 20.29
C ALA A 278 4.70 11.37 18.76
N PRO A 279 3.81 12.04 18.00
CA PRO A 279 3.90 12.05 16.54
C PRO A 279 5.32 12.42 16.09
N GLY A 280 5.86 11.73 15.08
CA GLY A 280 7.23 11.96 14.60
C GLY A 280 8.32 11.23 15.39
N ASP A 281 7.95 10.37 16.35
CA ASP A 281 8.90 9.57 17.12
C ASP A 281 9.70 8.58 16.26
N TRP A 282 9.23 8.24 15.06
CA TRP A 282 9.96 7.47 14.05
C TRP A 282 9.51 7.91 12.65
N ASN A 283 10.27 7.61 11.59
CA ASN A 283 10.04 8.27 10.29
C ASN A 283 8.82 7.73 9.54
N GLY A 284 8.47 6.45 9.71
CA GLY A 284 7.46 5.80 8.88
C GLY A 284 7.98 4.66 8.01
N ILE A 285 7.06 3.89 7.42
CA ILE A 285 7.39 2.86 6.44
C ILE A 285 7.59 3.52 5.06
N SER A 286 8.66 3.16 4.37
CA SER A 286 8.93 3.62 3.01
C SER A 286 9.00 2.46 2.03
N VAL A 287 8.09 2.46 1.05
CA VAL A 287 8.12 1.54 -0.08
C VAL A 287 8.86 2.22 -1.23
N ALA A 288 10.02 1.67 -1.58
CA ALA A 288 10.88 2.19 -2.63
C ALA A 288 10.41 1.77 -4.02
N ASP A 289 10.96 2.37 -5.08
CA ASP A 289 10.60 2.07 -6.47
C ASP A 289 10.64 0.56 -6.77
N GLY A 290 9.54 0.04 -7.30
CA GLY A 290 9.37 -1.39 -7.59
C GLY A 290 9.15 -2.30 -6.37
N GLY A 291 9.16 -1.75 -5.15
CA GLY A 291 8.76 -2.45 -3.93
C GLY A 291 7.24 -2.62 -3.82
N THR A 292 6.80 -3.47 -2.89
CA THR A 292 5.37 -3.72 -2.62
C THR A 292 5.07 -3.80 -1.12
N ALA A 293 3.90 -3.34 -0.70
CA ALA A 293 3.44 -3.51 0.68
C ALA A 293 1.94 -3.85 0.74
N THR A 294 1.57 -4.95 1.38
CA THR A 294 0.17 -5.28 1.71
C THR A 294 0.04 -5.22 3.22
N LEU A 295 -0.65 -4.20 3.75
CA LEU A 295 -0.74 -3.90 5.18
C LEU A 295 -2.17 -4.12 5.70
N ASP A 296 -2.60 -5.38 5.79
CA ASP A 296 -3.93 -5.74 6.29
C ASP A 296 -3.98 -5.76 7.82
N GLY A 297 -5.07 -5.26 8.40
CA GLY A 297 -5.27 -5.18 9.85
C GLY A 297 -4.10 -4.52 10.60
N THR A 298 -3.52 -3.48 10.00
CA THR A 298 -2.30 -2.82 10.50
C THR A 298 -2.64 -1.52 11.23
N GLU A 299 -2.10 -1.34 12.43
CA GLU A 299 -2.19 -0.09 13.19
C GLU A 299 -0.84 0.64 13.17
N ILE A 300 -0.80 1.79 12.50
CA ILE A 300 0.41 2.62 12.42
C ILE A 300 0.25 3.84 13.32
N ARG A 301 1.17 4.00 14.27
CA ARG A 301 1.09 5.02 15.34
C ARG A 301 2.39 5.80 15.49
N TYR A 302 2.27 7.09 15.82
CA TYR A 302 3.39 7.97 16.20
C TYR A 302 4.51 8.12 15.15
N ALA A 303 4.21 7.84 13.88
CA ALA A 303 5.14 8.08 12.78
C ALA A 303 5.19 9.57 12.39
N ALA A 304 6.26 10.01 11.76
CA ALA A 304 6.28 11.28 11.03
C ALA A 304 5.36 11.18 9.81
N THR A 305 5.52 10.15 8.98
CA THR A 305 4.55 9.79 7.93
C THR A 305 4.27 8.30 8.05
N ALA A 306 3.02 7.87 8.22
CA ALA A 306 2.76 6.44 8.43
C ALA A 306 3.25 5.55 7.28
N LEU A 307 2.97 5.95 6.04
CA LEU A 307 3.39 5.24 4.83
C LEU A 307 3.81 6.21 3.72
N THR A 308 5.01 6.03 3.18
CA THR A 308 5.50 6.73 1.98
C THR A 308 5.72 5.73 0.87
N VAL A 309 5.14 5.96 -0.30
CA VAL A 309 5.23 5.09 -1.48
C VAL A 309 5.83 5.87 -2.63
N ALA A 310 6.93 5.38 -3.20
CA ALA A 310 7.57 5.96 -4.38
C ALA A 310 6.88 5.46 -5.67
N ASP A 311 7.62 5.07 -6.73
CA ASP A 311 7.04 4.41 -7.91
C ASP A 311 6.77 2.92 -7.61
N ALA A 312 5.83 2.66 -6.71
CA ALA A 312 5.53 1.36 -6.12
C ALA A 312 4.02 1.15 -5.90
N ASP A 313 3.65 -0.05 -5.48
CA ASP A 313 2.25 -0.43 -5.24
C ASP A 313 2.06 -0.87 -3.78
N ALA A 314 1.08 -0.28 -3.08
CA ALA A 314 0.80 -0.60 -1.69
C ALA A 314 -0.70 -0.69 -1.37
N GLU A 315 -1.02 -1.44 -0.33
CA GLU A 315 -2.34 -1.51 0.29
C GLU A 315 -2.19 -1.28 1.79
N LEU A 316 -3.11 -0.53 2.39
CA LEU A 316 -3.20 -0.27 3.80
C LEU A 316 -4.65 -0.38 4.25
N HIS A 317 -4.95 -1.41 5.04
CA HIS A 317 -6.25 -1.58 5.70
C HIS A 317 -6.02 -1.69 7.21
N GLY A 318 -6.71 -0.87 8.01
CA GLY A 318 -6.48 -0.80 9.46
C GLY A 318 -6.61 0.63 9.97
N SER A 319 -5.62 1.13 10.73
CA SER A 319 -5.69 2.48 11.28
C SER A 319 -4.37 3.25 11.19
N VAL A 320 -4.50 4.56 10.99
CA VAL A 320 -3.40 5.52 11.13
C VAL A 320 -3.78 6.56 12.17
N SER A 321 -3.13 6.51 13.33
CA SER A 321 -3.42 7.40 14.45
C SER A 321 -2.15 8.01 15.03
N SER A 322 -2.30 9.16 15.71
CA SER A 322 -1.21 9.87 16.40
C SER A 322 0.09 10.10 15.59
N SER A 323 0.03 10.05 14.25
CA SER A 323 1.15 10.31 13.35
C SER A 323 1.08 11.74 12.80
N GLU A 324 2.19 12.36 12.37
CA GLU A 324 2.14 13.72 11.83
C GLU A 324 1.40 13.75 10.49
N ALA A 325 1.70 12.79 9.61
CA ALA A 325 1.04 12.54 8.34
C ALA A 325 0.60 11.08 8.18
N GLY A 326 -0.37 10.85 7.30
CA GLY A 326 -0.90 9.53 6.98
C GLY A 326 -0.13 8.86 5.85
N VAL A 327 -0.60 9.03 4.62
CA VAL A 327 -0.04 8.37 3.43
C VAL A 327 0.47 9.39 2.42
N ILE A 328 1.69 9.20 1.92
CA ILE A 328 2.23 10.00 0.81
C ILE A 328 2.57 9.07 -0.34
N SER A 329 2.01 9.33 -1.53
CA SER A 329 2.41 8.68 -2.79
C SER A 329 3.15 9.66 -3.70
N ASN A 330 4.32 9.25 -4.21
CA ASN A 330 5.17 9.99 -5.13
C ASN A 330 5.21 9.36 -6.54
N GLY A 331 4.10 8.79 -7.00
CA GLY A 331 3.99 8.20 -8.35
C GLY A 331 3.36 6.80 -8.36
N GLY A 332 3.38 6.14 -7.21
CA GLY A 332 2.77 4.85 -6.96
C GLY A 332 1.27 4.88 -6.66
N PHE A 333 0.66 3.71 -6.62
CA PHE A 333 -0.72 3.54 -6.18
C PHE A 333 -0.77 3.02 -4.75
N VAL A 334 -1.68 3.59 -3.97
CA VAL A 334 -1.98 3.13 -2.62
C VAL A 334 -3.47 2.92 -2.49
N ASP A 335 -3.88 1.67 -2.30
CA ASP A 335 -5.21 1.37 -1.77
C ASP A 335 -5.16 1.64 -0.26
N ALA A 336 -5.86 2.67 0.19
CA ALA A 336 -6.05 3.00 1.60
C ALA A 336 -7.55 3.13 1.90
N THR A 337 -8.36 2.29 1.25
CA THR A 337 -9.76 2.10 1.59
C THR A 337 -9.90 1.40 2.94
N ASP A 338 -11.05 1.57 3.58
CA ASP A 338 -11.38 0.99 4.89
C ASP A 338 -10.33 1.27 6.00
N VAL A 339 -9.59 2.37 5.87
CA VAL A 339 -8.67 2.87 6.91
C VAL A 339 -9.40 3.77 7.89
N ASP A 340 -9.14 3.59 9.19
CA ASP A 340 -9.43 4.57 10.23
C ASP A 340 -8.31 5.62 10.29
N TRP A 341 -8.63 6.83 9.83
CA TRP A 341 -7.72 7.97 9.79
C TRP A 341 -7.66 8.77 11.11
N GLY A 342 -8.23 8.22 12.19
CA GLY A 342 -8.40 8.90 13.47
C GLY A 342 -9.49 9.97 13.49
N SER A 343 -10.32 10.01 12.44
CA SER A 343 -11.47 10.91 12.31
C SER A 343 -12.52 10.30 11.39
N ALA A 344 -13.76 10.23 11.84
CA ALA A 344 -14.88 9.74 11.03
C ALA A 344 -15.12 10.57 9.75
N SER A 345 -14.68 11.83 9.74
CA SER A 345 -14.73 12.69 8.54
C SER A 345 -13.73 12.30 7.45
N GLY A 346 -12.83 11.34 7.71
CA GLY A 346 -11.83 10.86 6.76
C GLY A 346 -10.51 11.63 6.83
N PRO A 347 -9.56 11.28 5.94
CA PRO A 347 -8.24 11.92 5.91
C PRO A 347 -8.30 13.34 5.39
N SER A 348 -7.41 14.22 5.86
CA SER A 348 -7.17 15.51 5.20
C SER A 348 -6.60 15.27 3.79
N PRO A 349 -7.05 15.99 2.74
CA PRO A 349 -7.86 17.21 2.80
C PRO A 349 -9.39 17.02 2.81
N TYR A 350 -9.91 15.79 2.78
CA TYR A 350 -11.35 15.52 2.77
C TYR A 350 -12.01 15.74 4.13
N GLY A 351 -11.31 15.37 5.20
CA GLY A 351 -11.73 15.49 6.59
C GLY A 351 -10.62 16.01 7.50
N SER A 352 -10.75 15.73 8.80
CA SER A 352 -9.80 16.15 9.84
C SER A 352 -8.84 15.06 10.30
N GLY A 353 -8.90 13.88 9.70
CA GLY A 353 -8.00 12.76 9.97
C GLY A 353 -6.59 12.98 9.42
N ARG A 354 -5.73 11.97 9.59
CA ARG A 354 -4.33 12.03 9.13
C ARG A 354 -4.27 12.33 7.63
N SER A 355 -3.35 13.20 7.24
CA SER A 355 -3.28 13.73 5.89
C SER A 355 -2.84 12.68 4.89
N ILE A 356 -3.36 12.82 3.67
CA ILE A 356 -2.85 12.14 2.48
C ILE A 356 -2.25 13.14 1.50
N SER A 357 -1.30 12.68 0.69
CA SER A 357 -0.72 13.45 -0.42
C SER A 357 -0.36 12.52 -1.58
N GLY A 358 -0.43 13.03 -2.80
CA GLY A 358 -0.17 12.27 -4.04
C GLY A 358 -1.46 11.83 -4.75
N GLY A 359 -1.44 11.85 -6.08
CA GLY A 359 -2.61 11.55 -6.91
C GLY A 359 -3.00 10.07 -7.01
N GLY A 360 -2.23 9.17 -6.37
CA GLY A 360 -2.43 7.72 -6.41
C GLY A 360 -2.94 7.10 -5.11
N VAL A 361 -3.35 7.91 -4.13
CA VAL A 361 -3.88 7.40 -2.84
C VAL A 361 -5.40 7.33 -2.88
N PHE A 362 -5.95 6.13 -2.92
CA PHE A 362 -7.39 5.90 -2.84
C PHE A 362 -7.82 5.68 -1.40
N VAL A 363 -8.81 6.42 -0.94
CA VAL A 363 -9.20 6.45 0.49
C VAL A 363 -10.68 6.22 0.73
N VAL A 364 -11.47 6.02 -0.33
CA VAL A 364 -12.93 5.92 -0.23
C VAL A 364 -13.38 4.49 -0.57
N PRO A 365 -14.20 3.84 0.26
CA PRO A 365 -14.63 4.30 1.58
C PRO A 365 -13.47 4.27 2.59
N TRP A 366 -13.53 5.11 3.61
CA TRP A 366 -12.73 4.98 4.84
C TRP A 366 -13.63 4.54 6.00
N VAL A 367 -13.06 4.19 7.15
CA VAL A 367 -13.86 3.84 8.35
C VAL A 367 -14.68 5.04 8.82
N GLY A 368 -16.00 4.94 8.74
CA GLY A 368 -16.92 6.03 9.05
C GLY A 368 -17.32 6.89 7.84
N TYR A 369 -16.92 6.50 6.63
CA TYR A 369 -17.34 7.13 5.39
C TYR A 369 -18.86 7.20 5.25
N VAL A 370 -19.34 8.37 4.82
CA VAL A 370 -20.75 8.59 4.48
C VAL A 370 -20.81 9.12 3.06
N ALA A 371 -21.39 8.34 2.15
CA ALA A 371 -21.58 8.75 0.77
C ALA A 371 -22.46 10.01 0.69
N PRO A 372 -22.11 10.99 -0.17
CA PRO A 372 -22.99 12.13 -0.44
C PRO A 372 -24.40 11.68 -0.84
N PRO A 373 -25.46 12.37 -0.40
CA PRO A 373 -26.82 12.01 -0.77
C PRO A 373 -27.02 12.17 -2.28
N LYS A 374 -27.91 11.34 -2.85
CA LYS A 374 -28.35 11.50 -4.24
C LYS A 374 -28.97 12.90 -4.42
N PRO A 375 -28.56 13.67 -5.44
CA PRO A 375 -29.12 14.99 -5.69
C PRO A 375 -30.62 14.91 -5.98
N THR A 376 -31.39 15.85 -5.41
CA THR A 376 -32.85 15.89 -5.57
C THR A 376 -33.28 16.61 -6.84
N SER A 377 -32.38 17.37 -7.47
CA SER A 377 -32.61 18.08 -8.73
C SER A 377 -31.33 18.13 -9.55
N SER A 378 -31.49 18.30 -10.85
CA SER A 378 -30.40 18.49 -11.80
C SER A 378 -30.71 19.67 -12.71
N PRO A 379 -29.68 20.33 -13.28
CA PRO A 379 -29.88 21.31 -14.34
C PRO A 379 -30.84 20.79 -15.43
N PRO A 380 -31.77 21.62 -15.91
CA PRO A 380 -32.75 21.18 -16.89
C PRO A 380 -32.08 20.85 -18.22
N TYR A 381 -32.48 19.74 -18.84
CA TYR A 381 -32.14 19.44 -20.22
C TYR A 381 -32.67 20.54 -21.16
N ARG A 382 -31.86 20.93 -22.14
CA ARG A 382 -32.20 21.94 -23.15
C ARG A 382 -32.44 21.26 -24.49
N PRO A 383 -33.68 21.14 -24.97
CA PRO A 383 -33.95 20.53 -26.27
C PRO A 383 -33.36 21.37 -27.41
N PRO A 384 -32.95 20.74 -28.52
CA PRO A 384 -32.50 21.46 -29.70
C PRO A 384 -33.67 22.23 -30.34
N SER A 385 -33.34 23.31 -31.06
CA SER A 385 -34.36 24.09 -31.78
C SER A 385 -34.88 23.39 -33.03
N ASN A 386 -34.13 22.44 -33.59
CA ASN A 386 -34.49 21.65 -34.77
C ASN A 386 -34.05 20.19 -34.59
N TYR A 387 -34.88 19.25 -35.04
CA TYR A 387 -34.58 17.82 -35.03
C TYR A 387 -34.26 17.31 -36.43
N ASP A 388 -33.11 16.66 -36.57
CA ASP A 388 -32.69 15.98 -37.80
C ASP A 388 -32.84 14.47 -37.59
N CYS A 389 -34.03 13.92 -37.86
CA CYS A 389 -34.29 12.50 -37.64
C CYS A 389 -33.48 11.63 -38.62
N LYS A 390 -32.65 10.74 -38.08
CA LYS A 390 -31.84 9.77 -38.83
C LYS A 390 -32.30 8.34 -38.54
N SER A 391 -31.64 7.39 -39.19
CA SER A 391 -31.84 5.97 -38.91
C SER A 391 -31.29 5.62 -37.52
N ILE A 392 -30.12 6.17 -37.16
CA ILE A 392 -29.45 5.94 -35.88
C ILE A 392 -28.98 7.27 -35.26
N ALA A 393 -29.30 7.48 -33.99
CA ALA A 393 -28.67 8.48 -33.14
C ALA A 393 -27.59 7.81 -32.26
N PHE A 394 -26.34 8.23 -32.44
CA PHE A 394 -25.23 7.86 -31.56
C PHE A 394 -25.14 8.88 -30.43
N VAL A 395 -25.53 8.50 -29.22
CA VAL A 395 -25.56 9.36 -28.04
C VAL A 395 -24.33 9.10 -27.19
N GLY A 396 -23.48 10.11 -27.04
CA GLY A 396 -22.19 9.99 -26.36
C GLY A 396 -22.11 10.83 -25.09
N ALA A 397 -21.57 10.27 -24.01
CA ALA A 397 -21.29 10.98 -22.75
C ALA A 397 -19.79 10.95 -22.43
N ARG A 398 -19.15 12.12 -22.48
CA ARG A 398 -17.72 12.31 -22.15
C ARG A 398 -17.39 11.98 -20.69
N GLY A 399 -16.12 11.75 -20.42
CA GLY A 399 -15.58 11.57 -19.09
C GLY A 399 -15.43 12.87 -18.29
N SER A 400 -15.16 12.73 -17.00
CA SER A 400 -14.92 13.85 -16.10
C SER A 400 -13.67 14.62 -16.51
N GLY A 401 -13.77 15.95 -16.57
CA GLY A 401 -12.67 16.81 -16.96
C GLY A 401 -12.59 17.11 -18.47
N GLU A 402 -13.35 16.40 -19.31
CA GLU A 402 -13.36 16.63 -20.75
C GLU A 402 -14.18 17.86 -21.13
N ALA A 403 -13.64 18.68 -22.03
CA ALA A 403 -14.31 19.89 -22.49
C ALA A 403 -15.52 19.58 -23.40
N PRO A 404 -16.58 20.42 -23.39
CA PRO A 404 -16.81 21.52 -22.44
C PRO A 404 -17.07 20.99 -21.02
N GLN A 405 -16.62 21.62 -19.93
CA GLN A 405 -16.98 21.23 -18.55
C GLN A 405 -17.12 22.47 -17.66
N GLY A 406 -17.90 22.39 -16.59
CA GLY A 406 -18.02 23.49 -15.62
C GLY A 406 -19.25 23.43 -14.71
N ASP A 407 -19.17 24.16 -13.60
CA ASP A 407 -20.30 24.52 -12.75
C ASP A 407 -20.25 26.04 -12.47
N PRO A 408 -21.21 26.86 -12.97
CA PRO A 408 -22.42 26.46 -13.69
C PRO A 408 -22.13 25.79 -15.04
N GLU A 409 -23.13 25.10 -15.57
CA GLU A 409 -23.07 24.37 -16.84
C GLU A 409 -22.46 25.21 -17.97
N PRO A 410 -21.53 24.64 -18.77
CA PRO A 410 -20.87 25.37 -19.84
C PRO A 410 -21.85 25.65 -21.00
N ASN A 411 -21.49 26.60 -21.86
CA ASN A 411 -22.23 26.82 -23.10
C ASN A 411 -21.88 25.73 -24.12
N PHE A 412 -22.90 25.09 -24.69
CA PHE A 412 -22.78 24.16 -25.80
C PHE A 412 -23.22 24.85 -27.09
N THR A 413 -22.41 24.74 -28.14
CA THR A 413 -22.64 25.37 -29.45
C THR A 413 -23.13 24.40 -30.50
N ASP A 414 -22.79 23.12 -30.37
CA ASP A 414 -23.11 22.06 -31.33
C ASP A 414 -23.78 20.86 -30.66
N ALA A 415 -24.63 20.15 -31.42
CA ALA A 415 -25.31 18.95 -30.93
C ALA A 415 -24.35 17.83 -30.51
N GLN A 416 -23.11 17.86 -31.01
CA GLN A 416 -22.05 16.89 -30.72
C GLN A 416 -21.21 17.29 -29.49
N ASP A 417 -21.42 18.50 -28.95
CA ASP A 417 -20.72 18.91 -27.76
C ASP A 417 -21.14 18.01 -26.60
N GLY A 418 -20.15 17.35 -26.00
CA GLY A 418 -20.37 16.40 -24.92
C GLY A 418 -19.99 14.96 -25.23
N LEU A 419 -19.57 14.63 -26.46
CA LEU A 419 -18.91 13.34 -26.75
C LEU A 419 -17.55 13.25 -26.05
N GLY A 420 -16.71 14.28 -26.11
CA GLY A 420 -15.32 14.18 -25.65
C GLY A 420 -14.44 13.38 -26.62
N GLY A 421 -13.15 13.28 -26.34
CA GLY A 421 -12.17 12.65 -27.23
C GLY A 421 -12.38 11.15 -27.41
N PRO A 422 -12.44 10.36 -26.32
CA PRO A 422 -12.58 8.91 -26.41
C PRO A 422 -13.87 8.47 -27.10
N VAL A 423 -15.01 9.04 -26.71
CA VAL A 423 -16.31 8.70 -27.31
C VAL A 423 -16.41 9.18 -28.75
N TRP A 424 -15.75 10.28 -29.11
CA TRP A 424 -15.65 10.71 -30.51
C TRP A 424 -14.95 9.66 -31.38
N ASN A 425 -13.86 9.05 -30.90
CA ASN A 425 -13.19 7.99 -31.64
C ASN A 425 -14.06 6.73 -31.80
N MET A 426 -14.86 6.38 -30.78
CA MET A 426 -15.87 5.31 -30.92
C MET A 426 -16.92 5.66 -31.98
N TYR A 427 -17.40 6.91 -31.99
CA TYR A 427 -18.34 7.36 -33.02
C TYR A 427 -17.73 7.29 -34.44
N GLN A 428 -16.45 7.62 -34.61
CA GLN A 428 -15.78 7.49 -35.91
C GLN A 428 -15.72 6.04 -36.37
N GLY A 429 -15.25 5.11 -35.52
CA GLY A 429 -15.21 3.69 -35.86
C GLY A 429 -16.60 3.10 -36.16
N PHE A 430 -17.60 3.52 -35.39
CA PHE A 430 -19.01 3.17 -35.65
C PHE A 430 -19.49 3.67 -37.01
N LYS A 431 -19.23 4.94 -37.32
CA LYS A 431 -19.66 5.57 -38.57
C LYS A 431 -18.97 4.95 -39.78
N ASP A 432 -17.69 4.66 -39.68
CA ASP A 432 -16.91 4.00 -40.74
C ASP A 432 -17.50 2.61 -41.04
N GLU A 433 -17.97 1.88 -40.02
CA GLU A 433 -18.61 0.59 -40.18
C GLU A 433 -20.01 0.69 -40.81
N ILE A 434 -20.89 1.56 -40.31
CA ILE A 434 -22.32 1.53 -40.73
C ILE A 434 -22.69 2.45 -41.87
N ALA A 435 -21.93 3.52 -42.08
CA ALA A 435 -22.15 4.51 -43.13
C ALA A 435 -20.86 4.81 -43.91
N PRO A 436 -20.16 3.78 -44.44
CA PRO A 436 -18.95 4.00 -45.22
C PRO A 436 -19.25 4.86 -46.45
N PRO A 437 -18.26 5.61 -46.97
CA PRO A 437 -18.45 6.46 -48.14
C PRO A 437 -19.09 5.69 -49.32
N GLY A 438 -20.25 6.17 -49.79
CA GLY A 438 -21.03 5.54 -50.87
C GLY A 438 -22.12 4.56 -50.41
N SER A 439 -22.21 4.25 -49.11
CA SER A 439 -23.34 3.52 -48.52
C SER A 439 -24.43 4.49 -48.09
N PHE A 440 -25.68 4.16 -48.44
CA PHE A 440 -26.88 4.90 -48.01
C PHE A 440 -27.81 4.02 -47.16
N ALA A 441 -27.32 2.88 -46.66
CA ALA A 441 -28.13 1.92 -45.91
C ALA A 441 -28.60 2.49 -44.56
N TYR A 442 -27.78 3.32 -43.93
CA TYR A 442 -28.08 3.99 -42.67
C TYR A 442 -27.72 5.46 -42.76
N THR A 443 -28.57 6.31 -42.21
CA THR A 443 -28.22 7.70 -41.89
C THR A 443 -27.93 7.81 -40.41
N VAL A 444 -26.90 8.56 -40.04
CA VAL A 444 -26.41 8.64 -38.66
C VAL A 444 -26.22 10.09 -38.22
N LYS A 445 -26.45 10.36 -36.94
CA LYS A 445 -26.05 11.60 -36.27
C LYS A 445 -25.39 11.28 -34.94
N ALA A 446 -24.56 12.21 -34.46
CA ALA A 446 -23.97 12.16 -33.13
C ALA A 446 -24.64 13.24 -32.25
N LEU A 447 -25.01 12.83 -31.03
CA LEU A 447 -25.58 13.68 -29.99
C LEU A 447 -24.71 13.56 -28.74
N GLY A 448 -24.17 14.68 -28.26
CA GLY A 448 -23.42 14.74 -27.02
C GLY A 448 -24.34 14.97 -25.83
N VAL A 449 -24.10 14.25 -24.74
CA VAL A 449 -24.77 14.52 -23.47
C VAL A 449 -24.18 15.80 -22.88
N GLN A 450 -24.99 16.86 -22.87
CA GLN A 450 -24.58 18.22 -22.49
C GLN A 450 -24.62 18.44 -20.97
N TYR A 451 -23.88 17.61 -20.21
CA TYR A 451 -23.82 17.66 -18.74
C TYR A 451 -22.62 18.43 -18.19
N ARG A 452 -22.44 18.56 -16.87
CA ARG A 452 -21.32 19.34 -16.30
C ARG A 452 -19.94 18.72 -16.47
N ALA A 453 -19.83 17.39 -16.46
CA ALA A 453 -18.59 16.62 -16.62
C ALA A 453 -17.43 17.07 -15.72
N LEU A 454 -17.70 17.39 -14.44
CA LEU A 454 -16.69 17.96 -13.53
C LEU A 454 -15.54 16.99 -13.24
N GLY A 455 -14.31 17.46 -13.45
CA GLY A 455 -13.08 16.74 -13.10
C GLY A 455 -12.75 16.71 -11.61
N THR A 456 -12.08 15.64 -11.17
CA THR A 456 -11.63 15.40 -9.78
C THR A 456 -10.13 15.55 -9.58
N LEU A 457 -9.33 15.43 -10.66
CA LEU A 457 -7.86 15.40 -10.58
C LEU A 457 -7.23 16.71 -10.08
N SER A 458 -7.82 17.86 -10.40
CA SER A 458 -7.29 19.18 -10.00
C SER A 458 -7.75 19.63 -8.61
N ASP A 459 -8.81 19.00 -8.09
CA ASP A 459 -9.41 19.34 -6.81
C ASP A 459 -10.09 18.08 -6.24
N PRO A 460 -9.32 17.23 -5.53
CA PRO A 460 -9.82 15.97 -5.02
C PRO A 460 -11.02 16.17 -4.08
N THR A 461 -11.11 17.32 -3.38
CA THR A 461 -12.21 17.60 -2.44
C THR A 461 -13.60 17.57 -3.10
N ARG A 462 -13.68 17.72 -4.43
CA ARG A 462 -14.91 17.61 -5.22
C ARG A 462 -15.54 16.23 -5.22
N LEU A 463 -14.76 15.19 -4.95
CA LEU A 463 -15.31 13.84 -4.77
C LEU A 463 -16.32 13.79 -3.61
N LEU A 464 -16.17 14.66 -2.60
CA LEU A 464 -16.75 14.47 -1.26
C LEU A 464 -17.41 15.72 -0.65
N THR A 465 -17.32 16.89 -1.28
CA THR A 465 -17.90 18.15 -0.77
C THR A 465 -18.82 18.85 -1.79
N GLY A 466 -19.69 19.77 -1.33
CA GLY A 466 -20.88 20.30 -2.02
C GLY A 466 -20.67 21.05 -3.35
N ALA A 467 -21.68 20.97 -4.24
CA ALA A 467 -21.58 21.08 -5.72
C ALA A 467 -20.59 20.05 -6.28
N SER A 468 -20.96 18.80 -6.03
CA SER A 468 -20.09 17.64 -5.98
C SER A 468 -19.89 16.96 -7.32
N TYR A 469 -18.85 16.15 -7.41
CA TYR A 469 -18.70 15.14 -8.46
C TYR A 469 -19.96 14.26 -8.59
N PHE A 470 -20.63 13.94 -7.47
CA PHE A 470 -21.93 13.25 -7.45
C PHE A 470 -23.02 14.05 -8.18
N ASP A 471 -23.09 15.36 -7.96
CA ASP A 471 -24.02 16.24 -8.69
C ASP A 471 -23.75 16.19 -10.20
N SER A 472 -22.48 16.19 -10.61
CA SER A 472 -22.10 16.06 -12.02
C SER A 472 -22.54 14.71 -12.61
N ILE A 473 -22.34 13.61 -11.88
CA ILE A 473 -22.79 12.26 -12.31
C ILE A 473 -24.30 12.27 -12.54
N TYR A 474 -25.08 12.70 -11.55
CA TYR A 474 -26.55 12.65 -11.65
C TYR A 474 -27.12 13.69 -12.63
N ASP A 475 -26.43 14.79 -12.87
CA ASP A 475 -26.74 15.67 -14.01
C ASP A 475 -26.57 14.93 -15.35
N GLY A 476 -25.47 14.18 -15.51
CA GLY A 476 -25.27 13.27 -16.65
C GLY A 476 -26.40 12.24 -16.79
N VAL A 477 -26.75 11.56 -15.69
CA VAL A 477 -27.85 10.59 -15.65
C VAL A 477 -29.16 11.21 -16.11
N SER A 478 -29.52 12.38 -15.54
CA SER A 478 -30.74 13.10 -15.90
C SER A 478 -30.75 13.45 -17.38
N LYS A 479 -29.63 13.95 -17.91
CA LYS A 479 -29.53 14.39 -19.31
C LYS A 479 -29.51 13.25 -20.30
N VAL A 480 -28.91 12.10 -19.99
CA VAL A 480 -29.04 10.88 -20.81
C VAL A 480 -30.52 10.52 -20.94
N LYS A 481 -31.26 10.44 -19.83
CA LYS A 481 -32.68 10.08 -19.83
C LYS A 481 -33.53 11.09 -20.60
N SER A 482 -33.34 12.38 -20.33
CA SER A 482 -34.10 13.45 -20.99
C SER A 482 -33.82 13.51 -22.49
N LEU A 483 -32.56 13.41 -22.91
CA LEU A 483 -32.18 13.39 -24.32
C LEU A 483 -32.83 12.22 -25.06
N LEU A 484 -32.76 11.00 -24.49
CA LEU A 484 -33.37 9.83 -25.12
C LEU A 484 -34.89 9.95 -25.24
N ALA A 485 -35.56 10.46 -24.20
CA ALA A 485 -37.00 10.66 -24.21
C ALA A 485 -37.44 11.73 -25.21
N ASP A 486 -36.74 12.86 -25.25
CA ASP A 486 -37.01 13.99 -26.13
C ASP A 486 -36.76 13.63 -27.61
N GLU A 487 -35.62 13.01 -27.90
CA GLU A 487 -35.31 12.55 -29.26
C GLU A 487 -36.29 11.48 -29.72
N HIS A 488 -36.67 10.54 -28.84
CA HIS A 488 -37.67 9.53 -29.19
C HIS A 488 -39.04 10.13 -29.50
N ALA A 489 -39.46 11.16 -28.74
CA ALA A 489 -40.75 11.81 -28.95
C ALA A 489 -40.84 12.51 -30.32
N HIS A 490 -39.72 13.06 -30.81
CA HIS A 490 -39.67 13.78 -32.08
C HIS A 490 -39.24 12.90 -33.27
N CYS A 491 -38.43 11.87 -33.03
CA CYS A 491 -37.90 10.93 -34.01
C CYS A 491 -38.22 9.47 -33.65
N PRO A 492 -39.51 9.04 -33.66
CA PRO A 492 -39.95 7.75 -33.11
C PRO A 492 -39.44 6.51 -33.85
N ASN A 493 -38.90 6.66 -35.06
CA ASN A 493 -38.32 5.57 -35.85
C ASN A 493 -36.80 5.46 -35.70
N GLU A 494 -36.17 6.43 -35.05
CA GLU A 494 -34.73 6.41 -34.81
C GLU A 494 -34.39 5.36 -33.76
N LYS A 495 -33.24 4.71 -33.93
CA LYS A 495 -32.66 3.81 -32.94
C LYS A 495 -31.44 4.45 -32.29
N PHE A 496 -31.11 4.01 -31.08
CA PHE A 496 -30.03 4.56 -30.28
C PHE A 496 -28.84 3.60 -30.21
N VAL A 497 -27.65 4.20 -30.26
CA VAL A 497 -26.40 3.62 -29.78
C VAL A 497 -25.91 4.53 -28.66
N LEU A 498 -25.61 3.98 -27.50
CA LEU A 498 -25.06 4.74 -26.38
C LEU A 498 -23.56 4.49 -26.26
N ALA A 499 -22.79 5.51 -25.93
CA ALA A 499 -21.38 5.37 -25.64
C ALA A 499 -20.94 6.31 -24.52
N GLY A 500 -20.20 5.80 -23.55
CA GLY A 500 -19.71 6.60 -22.43
C GLY A 500 -18.28 6.25 -22.05
N TYR A 501 -17.58 7.23 -21.48
CA TYR A 501 -16.25 7.04 -20.91
C TYR A 501 -16.21 7.53 -19.46
N SER A 502 -15.64 6.74 -18.54
CA SER A 502 -15.41 7.14 -17.14
C SER A 502 -16.71 7.65 -16.49
N GLN A 503 -16.78 8.91 -16.03
CA GLN A 503 -18.03 9.51 -15.52
C GLN A 503 -19.22 9.40 -16.50
N GLY A 504 -18.99 9.49 -17.81
CA GLY A 504 -20.04 9.35 -18.81
C GLY A 504 -20.54 7.91 -18.97
N ALA A 505 -19.65 6.92 -18.82
CA ALA A 505 -20.03 5.50 -18.77
C ALA A 505 -20.91 5.23 -17.54
N LEU A 506 -20.50 5.75 -16.37
CA LEU A 506 -21.29 5.70 -15.14
C LEU A 506 -22.68 6.32 -15.30
N ALA A 507 -22.75 7.51 -15.90
CA ALA A 507 -24.02 8.21 -16.14
C ALA A 507 -24.97 7.38 -17.01
N ILE A 508 -24.45 6.74 -18.07
CA ILE A 508 -25.22 5.84 -18.93
C ILE A 508 -25.64 4.59 -18.17
N HIS A 509 -24.73 3.95 -17.43
CA HIS A 509 -25.03 2.75 -16.62
C HIS A 509 -26.19 3.03 -15.66
N ILE A 510 -26.08 4.08 -14.84
CA ILE A 510 -27.12 4.46 -13.89
C ILE A 510 -28.43 4.82 -14.61
N ALA A 511 -28.38 5.56 -15.72
CA ALA A 511 -29.56 5.91 -16.50
C ALA A 511 -30.30 4.66 -17.02
N LEU A 512 -29.57 3.66 -17.53
CA LEU A 512 -30.15 2.40 -18.00
C LEU A 512 -30.82 1.63 -16.86
N ARG A 513 -30.20 1.58 -15.68
CA ARG A 513 -30.80 0.98 -14.47
C ARG A 513 -32.09 1.69 -14.05
N GLN A 514 -32.09 3.02 -14.04
CA GLN A 514 -33.29 3.80 -13.70
C GLN A 514 -34.41 3.59 -14.73
N LEU A 515 -34.10 3.67 -16.03
CA LEU A 515 -35.06 3.41 -17.10
C LEU A 515 -35.66 2.01 -17.02
N ALA A 516 -34.85 1.00 -16.66
CA ALA A 516 -35.35 -0.36 -16.43
C ALA A 516 -36.30 -0.44 -15.23
N SER A 517 -35.94 0.21 -14.11
CA SER A 517 -36.81 0.27 -12.93
C SER A 517 -38.13 1.01 -13.19
N GLU A 518 -38.13 1.97 -14.12
CA GLU A 518 -39.30 2.72 -14.58
C GLU A 518 -40.13 1.98 -15.63
N GLY A 519 -39.68 0.81 -16.11
CA GLY A 519 -40.35 0.05 -17.18
C GLY A 519 -40.31 0.74 -18.54
N SER A 520 -39.30 1.58 -18.79
CA SER A 520 -39.20 2.38 -20.02
C SER A 520 -38.97 1.51 -21.26
N SER A 521 -39.69 1.80 -22.34
CA SER A 521 -39.51 1.14 -23.63
C SER A 521 -38.27 1.62 -24.41
N LEU A 522 -37.64 2.71 -23.94
CA LEU A 522 -36.43 3.28 -24.55
C LEU A 522 -35.25 2.31 -24.55
N ILE A 523 -35.19 1.41 -23.56
CA ILE A 523 -34.12 0.41 -23.42
C ILE A 523 -34.46 -0.95 -24.05
N SER A 524 -35.58 -1.04 -24.81
CA SER A 524 -35.88 -2.26 -25.56
C SER A 524 -34.86 -2.48 -26.67
N SER A 525 -34.56 -3.74 -26.99
CA SER A 525 -33.59 -4.12 -28.04
C SER A 525 -33.95 -3.63 -29.44
N ASN A 526 -35.22 -3.28 -29.67
CA ASN A 526 -35.66 -2.66 -30.92
C ASN A 526 -35.31 -1.16 -31.01
N ARG A 527 -35.05 -0.52 -29.87
CA ARG A 527 -34.82 0.92 -29.73
C ARG A 527 -33.37 1.23 -29.40
N LEU A 528 -32.85 0.63 -28.34
CA LEU A 528 -31.44 0.68 -28.00
C LEU A 528 -30.77 -0.54 -28.60
N VAL A 529 -29.79 -0.36 -29.49
CA VAL A 529 -29.21 -1.46 -30.28
C VAL A 529 -27.81 -1.84 -29.82
N ALA A 530 -27.06 -0.88 -29.27
CA ALA A 530 -25.74 -1.11 -28.72
C ALA A 530 -25.45 -0.11 -27.59
N VAL A 531 -24.67 -0.53 -26.61
CA VAL A 531 -24.13 0.30 -25.53
C VAL A 531 -22.62 0.05 -25.43
N LEU A 532 -21.83 1.12 -25.41
CA LEU A 532 -20.38 1.08 -25.25
C LEU A 532 -20.00 1.75 -23.92
N LEU A 533 -19.40 1.02 -23.00
CA LEU A 533 -19.01 1.53 -21.68
C LEU A 533 -17.50 1.40 -21.51
N LEU A 534 -16.78 2.50 -21.74
CA LEU A 534 -15.33 2.55 -21.52
C LEU A 534 -15.02 3.00 -20.11
N ALA A 535 -14.21 2.21 -19.41
CA ALA A 535 -13.75 2.47 -18.06
C ALA A 535 -14.90 2.79 -17.08
N ASP A 536 -15.96 1.97 -17.10
CA ASP A 536 -17.17 2.19 -16.30
C ASP A 536 -16.92 2.04 -14.79
N PRO A 537 -17.05 3.12 -13.99
CA PRO A 537 -16.97 3.05 -12.54
C PRO A 537 -18.00 2.10 -11.90
N ALA A 538 -19.16 1.87 -12.53
CA ALA A 538 -20.22 1.01 -11.99
C ALA A 538 -20.15 -0.42 -12.52
N LYS A 539 -19.07 -0.80 -13.20
CA LYS A 539 -18.83 -2.21 -13.55
C LYS A 539 -18.94 -3.06 -12.29
N VAL A 540 -19.62 -4.20 -12.39
CA VAL A 540 -19.68 -5.18 -11.29
C VAL A 540 -18.86 -6.42 -11.65
N ALA A 541 -18.39 -7.11 -10.62
CA ALA A 541 -17.76 -8.41 -10.76
C ALA A 541 -18.73 -9.40 -11.41
N ASN A 542 -18.25 -10.13 -12.42
CA ASN A 542 -19.04 -11.10 -13.18
C ASN A 542 -20.33 -10.52 -13.80
N GLY A 543 -20.26 -9.27 -14.27
CA GLY A 543 -21.31 -8.63 -15.08
C GLY A 543 -21.71 -9.47 -16.30
N ALA A 544 -22.95 -9.29 -16.76
CA ALA A 544 -23.52 -10.06 -17.87
C ALA A 544 -23.17 -9.47 -19.25
N GLU A 545 -22.63 -8.25 -19.27
CA GLU A 545 -22.16 -7.57 -20.47
C GLU A 545 -20.91 -8.22 -21.06
N GLU A 546 -20.74 -8.05 -22.38
CA GLU A 546 -19.50 -8.40 -23.06
C GLU A 546 -18.40 -7.46 -22.54
N THR A 547 -17.22 -7.99 -22.17
CA THR A 547 -16.14 -7.16 -21.61
C THR A 547 -14.81 -7.43 -22.31
N TRP A 548 -14.16 -6.37 -22.78
CA TRP A 548 -12.79 -6.39 -23.30
C TRP A 548 -11.79 -5.82 -22.29
N GLU A 549 -10.57 -6.35 -22.32
CA GLU A 549 -9.42 -5.81 -21.57
C GLU A 549 -8.27 -5.33 -22.44
N PHE A 550 -8.25 -5.72 -23.72
CA PHE A 550 -7.40 -5.18 -24.77
C PHE A 550 -8.22 -5.08 -26.06
N ASP A 551 -7.62 -4.48 -27.08
CA ASP A 551 -8.23 -4.37 -28.40
C ASP A 551 -8.74 -5.73 -28.91
N GLU A 552 -10.07 -5.82 -29.12
CA GLU A 552 -10.77 -7.02 -29.58
C GLU A 552 -10.51 -8.29 -28.76
N TYR A 553 -10.10 -8.15 -27.49
CA TYR A 553 -9.72 -9.27 -26.63
C TYR A 553 -10.55 -9.31 -25.34
N TYR A 554 -11.16 -10.46 -25.09
CA TYR A 554 -12.00 -10.67 -23.92
C TYR A 554 -11.24 -10.53 -22.61
N ALA A 555 -11.88 -9.85 -21.65
CA ALA A 555 -11.37 -9.69 -20.29
C ALA A 555 -11.03 -11.03 -19.63
N GLY A 556 -9.86 -11.10 -19.01
CA GLY A 556 -9.42 -12.17 -18.14
C GLY A 556 -9.98 -12.05 -16.72
N GLY A 557 -9.50 -12.90 -15.81
CA GLY A 557 -9.99 -12.95 -14.43
C GLY A 557 -9.80 -11.65 -13.66
N GLY A 558 -8.73 -10.88 -13.91
CA GLY A 558 -8.47 -9.60 -13.24
C GLY A 558 -9.61 -8.60 -13.47
N VAL A 559 -9.90 -8.30 -14.72
CA VAL A 559 -10.99 -7.38 -15.09
C VAL A 559 -12.37 -7.99 -14.80
N ARG A 560 -12.59 -9.28 -15.09
CA ARG A 560 -13.92 -9.89 -14.87
C ARG A 560 -14.32 -9.92 -13.39
N ASN A 561 -13.39 -10.21 -12.49
CA ASN A 561 -13.66 -10.35 -11.07
C ASN A 561 -13.63 -9.01 -10.32
N ALA A 562 -13.12 -7.94 -10.94
CA ALA A 562 -13.08 -6.63 -10.31
C ALA A 562 -14.44 -5.94 -10.33
N ASP A 563 -14.78 -5.30 -9.21
CA ASP A 563 -15.82 -4.28 -9.15
C ASP A 563 -15.21 -2.91 -9.47
N GLY A 564 -15.92 -2.10 -10.23
CA GLY A 564 -15.54 -0.71 -10.49
C GLY A 564 -15.74 0.15 -9.24
N ILE A 565 -15.04 1.26 -9.18
CA ILE A 565 -14.92 2.09 -7.98
C ILE A 565 -16.24 2.63 -7.42
N TRP A 566 -17.26 2.82 -8.27
CA TRP A 566 -18.56 3.32 -7.83
C TRP A 566 -19.26 2.35 -6.88
N THR A 567 -19.02 1.04 -7.04
CA THR A 567 -19.64 0.01 -6.18
C THR A 567 -19.22 0.15 -4.72
N HIS A 568 -18.01 0.66 -4.49
CA HIS A 568 -17.44 0.94 -3.18
C HIS A 568 -17.78 2.35 -2.68
N PHE A 569 -17.87 3.33 -3.59
CA PHE A 569 -18.10 4.74 -3.26
C PHE A 569 -19.55 5.07 -2.93
N SER A 570 -20.51 4.37 -3.52
CA SER A 570 -21.92 4.73 -3.37
C SER A 570 -22.77 3.52 -3.03
N PRO A 571 -23.66 3.63 -2.01
CA PRO A 571 -24.71 2.64 -1.80
C PRO A 571 -25.86 2.80 -2.80
N TYR A 572 -25.82 3.79 -3.69
CA TYR A 572 -26.89 4.11 -4.62
C TYR A 572 -26.53 3.68 -6.04
N ASP A 573 -27.50 3.11 -6.75
CA ASP A 573 -27.38 2.80 -8.18
C ASP A 573 -26.14 1.93 -8.53
N ASN A 574 -25.66 1.09 -7.60
CA ASN A 574 -24.39 0.36 -7.63
C ASN A 574 -24.50 -1.13 -8.03
N GLY A 575 -25.50 -1.48 -8.84
CA GLY A 575 -25.75 -2.87 -9.24
C GLY A 575 -25.49 -3.12 -10.73
N PRO A 576 -25.64 -4.37 -11.21
CA PRO A 576 -25.34 -4.76 -12.59
C PRO A 576 -26.21 -4.04 -13.63
N LEU A 577 -25.76 -4.02 -14.89
CA LEU A 577 -26.63 -3.60 -15.98
C LEU A 577 -27.92 -4.45 -16.04
N PRO A 578 -29.07 -3.84 -16.41
CA PRO A 578 -30.30 -4.58 -16.58
C PRO A 578 -30.18 -5.66 -17.67
N SER A 579 -30.82 -6.80 -17.44
CA SER A 579 -30.83 -7.93 -18.41
C SER A 579 -31.28 -7.52 -19.81
N GLN A 580 -32.16 -6.51 -19.91
CA GLN A 580 -32.70 -5.96 -21.16
C GLN A 580 -31.62 -5.39 -22.08
N VAL A 581 -30.50 -4.93 -21.54
CA VAL A 581 -29.42 -4.27 -22.29
C VAL A 581 -28.09 -5.00 -22.21
N SER A 582 -27.87 -5.85 -21.21
CA SER A 582 -26.60 -6.58 -21.03
C SER A 582 -26.09 -7.29 -22.31
N GLY A 583 -26.96 -8.00 -23.05
CA GLY A 583 -26.57 -8.72 -24.28
C GLY A 583 -26.22 -7.85 -25.49
N GLN A 584 -26.41 -6.53 -25.38
CA GLN A 584 -26.09 -5.52 -26.39
C GLN A 584 -25.12 -4.46 -25.84
N THR A 585 -24.48 -4.74 -24.70
CA THR A 585 -23.46 -3.89 -24.10
C THR A 585 -22.08 -4.49 -24.28
N LEU A 586 -21.12 -3.66 -24.71
CA LEU A 586 -19.70 -3.90 -24.64
C LEU A 586 -19.08 -2.95 -23.61
N ALA A 587 -18.55 -3.50 -22.53
CA ALA A 587 -17.66 -2.81 -21.61
C ALA A 587 -16.19 -2.99 -22.06
N PHE A 588 -15.36 -1.97 -21.85
CA PHE A 588 -13.91 -2.08 -22.03
C PHE A 588 -13.25 -1.50 -20.78
N CYS A 589 -12.42 -2.31 -20.14
CA CYS A 589 -11.63 -1.90 -18.99
C CYS A 589 -10.22 -2.48 -19.08
N HIS A 590 -9.17 -1.66 -19.08
CA HIS A 590 -7.82 -2.17 -18.92
C HIS A 590 -7.68 -2.84 -17.55
N ASN A 591 -6.94 -3.96 -17.48
CA ASN A 591 -6.57 -4.52 -16.19
C ASN A 591 -5.81 -3.47 -15.36
N HIS A 592 -6.12 -3.38 -14.07
CA HIS A 592 -5.54 -2.38 -13.17
C HIS A 592 -5.87 -0.91 -13.53
N ASP A 593 -6.97 -0.66 -14.24
CA ASP A 593 -7.57 0.68 -14.32
C ASP A 593 -8.19 1.04 -12.97
N VAL A 594 -7.71 2.14 -12.34
CA VAL A 594 -8.17 2.63 -11.02
C VAL A 594 -9.68 2.93 -10.93
N VAL A 595 -10.40 2.99 -12.05
CA VAL A 595 -11.82 3.30 -12.08
C VAL A 595 -12.68 2.06 -12.27
N CYS A 596 -12.41 1.23 -13.26
CA CYS A 596 -13.26 0.08 -13.61
C CYS A 596 -12.71 -1.26 -13.14
N SER A 597 -11.43 -1.32 -12.75
CA SER A 597 -10.78 -2.49 -12.17
C SER A 597 -9.75 -2.08 -11.12
N PRO A 598 -10.14 -1.29 -10.08
CA PRO A 598 -9.25 -0.92 -8.99
C PRO A 598 -8.76 -2.13 -8.19
N GLY A 599 -7.69 -1.94 -7.42
CA GLY A 599 -7.05 -2.94 -6.56
C GLY A 599 -5.53 -2.88 -6.66
N PHE A 600 -4.84 -3.88 -6.12
CA PHE A 600 -3.38 -3.99 -6.16
C PHE A 600 -2.80 -3.73 -7.57
N GLY A 601 -1.86 -2.79 -7.67
CA GLY A 601 -1.19 -2.46 -8.92
C GLY A 601 -1.98 -1.55 -9.87
N ALA A 602 -3.14 -1.04 -9.45
CA ALA A 602 -3.95 -0.09 -10.22
C ALA A 602 -3.19 1.21 -10.54
N ARG A 603 -3.34 1.78 -11.74
CA ARG A 603 -2.65 3.02 -12.13
C ARG A 603 -3.55 3.97 -12.90
N VAL A 604 -3.46 5.27 -12.61
CA VAL A 604 -4.18 6.33 -13.36
C VAL A 604 -3.82 6.29 -14.85
N ARG A 605 -2.60 5.84 -15.19
CA ARG A 605 -2.19 5.66 -16.58
C ARG A 605 -3.09 4.67 -17.32
N ASN A 606 -3.49 3.57 -16.70
CA ASN A 606 -4.35 2.56 -17.33
C ASN A 606 -5.76 3.10 -17.63
N HIS A 607 -6.20 4.10 -16.85
CA HIS A 607 -7.44 4.83 -17.11
C HIS A 607 -7.33 5.82 -18.26
N THR A 608 -6.14 6.37 -18.52
CA THR A 608 -5.95 7.51 -19.43
C THR A 608 -5.26 7.15 -20.75
N ASN A 609 -4.84 5.90 -20.93
CA ASN A 609 -4.05 5.45 -22.08
C ASN A 609 -4.80 4.54 -23.08
N TYR A 610 -6.13 4.52 -23.06
CA TYR A 610 -6.93 3.88 -24.12
C TYR A 610 -6.55 4.47 -25.50
N THR A 611 -6.18 3.60 -26.42
CA THR A 611 -5.66 3.96 -27.74
C THR A 611 -6.78 4.26 -28.73
N ASN A 612 -6.50 5.05 -29.77
CA ASN A 612 -7.51 5.36 -30.78
C ASN A 612 -8.03 4.12 -31.53
N ASP A 613 -7.19 3.08 -31.68
CA ASP A 613 -7.57 1.85 -32.37
C ASP A 613 -8.57 1.05 -31.54
N GLU A 614 -8.30 0.85 -30.24
CA GLU A 614 -9.23 0.24 -29.28
C GLU A 614 -10.61 0.93 -29.31
N LEU A 615 -10.60 2.25 -29.26
CA LEU A 615 -11.82 3.05 -29.27
C LEU A 615 -12.60 2.90 -30.58
N ARG A 616 -11.90 2.86 -31.72
CA ARG A 616 -12.52 2.68 -33.03
C ARG A 616 -13.09 1.28 -33.20
N HIS A 617 -12.42 0.24 -32.72
CA HIS A 617 -12.94 -1.12 -32.77
C HIS A 617 -14.15 -1.33 -31.86
N MET A 618 -14.20 -0.70 -30.67
CA MET A 618 -15.45 -0.63 -29.89
C MET A 618 -16.60 0.00 -30.70
N GLY A 619 -16.31 1.08 -31.43
CA GLY A 619 -17.24 1.71 -32.35
C GLY A 619 -17.73 0.76 -33.45
N SER A 620 -16.79 0.08 -34.10
CA SER A 620 -17.09 -0.90 -35.14
C SER A 620 -17.98 -2.04 -34.61
N TRP A 621 -17.71 -2.56 -33.41
CA TRP A 621 -18.55 -3.57 -32.75
C TRP A 621 -20.01 -3.13 -32.64
N ALA A 622 -20.27 -1.88 -32.23
CA ALA A 622 -21.63 -1.34 -32.21
C ALA A 622 -22.24 -1.28 -33.62
N GLY A 623 -21.41 -1.03 -34.64
CA GLY A 623 -21.84 -1.03 -36.03
C GLY A 623 -22.30 -2.41 -36.52
N TYR A 624 -21.55 -3.47 -36.18
CA TYR A 624 -21.95 -4.85 -36.45
C TYR A 624 -23.25 -5.23 -35.73
N LYS A 625 -23.42 -4.82 -34.47
CA LYS A 625 -24.70 -5.00 -33.74
C LYS A 625 -25.87 -4.33 -34.45
N VAL A 626 -25.70 -3.10 -34.95
CA VAL A 626 -26.72 -2.39 -35.73
C VAL A 626 -27.10 -3.11 -37.02
N LYS A 627 -26.11 -3.73 -37.69
CA LYS A 627 -26.34 -4.55 -38.90
C LYS A 627 -26.95 -5.93 -38.60
N GLY A 628 -27.03 -6.33 -37.33
CA GLY A 628 -27.43 -7.69 -36.95
C GLY A 628 -26.42 -8.75 -37.40
N GLN A 629 -25.14 -8.37 -37.50
CA GLN A 629 -24.05 -9.22 -37.96
C GLN A 629 -23.14 -9.61 -36.78
N PRO A 630 -22.54 -10.81 -36.79
CA PRO A 630 -21.52 -11.16 -35.81
C PRO A 630 -20.30 -10.26 -36.01
N TYR A 631 -19.69 -9.80 -34.91
CA TYR A 631 -18.42 -9.07 -34.97
C TYR A 631 -17.31 -10.06 -35.37
N PRO A 632 -16.49 -9.76 -36.39
CA PRO A 632 -15.39 -10.63 -36.77
C PRO A 632 -14.26 -10.47 -35.76
N SER A 633 -14.24 -11.28 -34.69
CA SER A 633 -13.11 -11.26 -33.77
C SER A 633 -11.84 -11.72 -34.50
N HIS A 634 -10.73 -10.98 -34.35
CA HIS A 634 -9.45 -11.35 -34.92
C HIS A 634 -8.66 -12.37 -34.09
N LEU A 635 -9.21 -12.84 -32.96
CA LEU A 635 -8.61 -13.81 -32.05
C LEU A 635 -9.65 -14.79 -31.50
#